data_AF-A0A7W4KA19-F1
#
_entry.id   AF-A0A7W4KA19-F1
#
_cell.length_a   1.000
_cell.length_b   1.000
_cell.length_c   1.000
_cell.angle_alpha   90.00
_cell.angle_beta   90.00
_cell.angle_gamma   90.00
#
_symmetry.space_group_name_H-M   'P 1'
#
loop_
_entity.id
_entity.type
_entity.pdbx_description
1 polymer ?
#
loop_
_entity_poly.entity_id
_entity_poly.type
_entity_poly.pdbx_seq_one_letter_code
_entity_poly.pdbx_strand_id
1 'polypeptide(L)'
;KLFPTAWSQAMVTRANAAEADLIVVTGDFIDGSVDMRRTDIAPLQGLQAPDGVFAVPGNHEYFFDYADWMRHLSDLGMRMLANTHAVVTRDATHLVVAGVTDLSALGHGHAGPDLDAALDGTPPGAPVVLLDHQPRNARSTAERGIALQLSGHTHGGMIPGLDRLVARGNNGFVSGRYDIGGMTLYVSNGTGLWPGFALRLGKPSEITRFSLRSG
;
A
#
# COMPACT_ATOMS: atom_id res chain seq x y z
N LYS A 1 -16.97 -16.85 0.99
CA LYS A 1 -16.28 -15.53 0.93
C LYS A 1 -14.84 -15.75 1.40
N LEU A 2 -13.83 -15.29 0.65
CA LEU A 2 -12.42 -15.48 1.04
C LEU A 2 -12.02 -14.60 2.25
N PHE A 3 -12.70 -13.47 2.44
CA PHE A 3 -12.38 -12.48 3.47
C PHE A 3 -13.61 -12.18 4.34
N PRO A 4 -13.99 -13.06 5.27
CA PRO A 4 -15.03 -12.76 6.26
C PRO A 4 -14.50 -11.83 7.36
N THR A 5 -15.40 -11.19 8.11
CA THR A 5 -15.09 -10.35 9.28
C THR A 5 -14.10 -11.01 10.27
N ALA A 6 -14.23 -12.32 10.53
CA ALA A 6 -13.32 -13.02 11.43
C ALA A 6 -11.86 -13.01 10.93
N TRP A 7 -11.66 -13.02 9.59
CA TRP A 7 -10.34 -12.96 9.00
C TRP A 7 -9.72 -11.58 9.14
N SER A 8 -10.47 -10.51 8.85
CA SER A 8 -9.98 -9.13 9.00
C SER A 8 -9.72 -8.80 10.47
N GLN A 9 -10.57 -9.27 11.39
CA GLN A 9 -10.32 -9.15 12.83
C GLN A 9 -9.00 -9.82 13.24
N ALA A 10 -8.73 -11.04 12.78
CA ALA A 10 -7.49 -11.73 13.08
C ALA A 10 -6.26 -11.07 12.42
N MET A 11 -6.44 -10.39 11.28
CA MET A 11 -5.39 -9.58 10.66
C MET A 11 -5.06 -8.36 11.51
N VAL A 12 -6.08 -7.62 11.95
CA VAL A 12 -5.92 -6.44 12.82
C VAL A 12 -5.25 -6.80 14.14
N THR A 13 -5.65 -7.90 14.78
CA THR A 13 -5.00 -8.39 16.00
C THR A 13 -3.51 -8.65 15.77
N ARG A 14 -3.12 -9.26 14.63
CA ARG A 14 -1.71 -9.51 14.31
C ARG A 14 -0.95 -8.22 13.99
N ALA A 15 -1.57 -7.29 13.27
CA ALA A 15 -0.96 -6.01 12.93
C ALA A 15 -0.67 -5.18 14.20
N ASN A 16 -1.64 -5.07 15.11
CA ASN A 16 -1.46 -4.32 16.36
C ASN A 16 -0.44 -4.99 17.28
N ALA A 17 -0.38 -6.33 17.31
CA ALA A 17 0.62 -7.08 18.09
C ALA A 17 2.07 -6.87 17.58
N ALA A 18 2.26 -6.28 16.40
CA ALA A 18 3.58 -5.91 15.91
C ALA A 18 4.14 -4.65 16.57
N GLU A 19 3.29 -3.89 17.30
CA GLU A 19 3.61 -2.66 18.03
C GLU A 19 4.36 -1.62 17.17
N ALA A 20 3.89 -1.43 15.93
CA ALA A 20 4.48 -0.48 15.02
C ALA A 20 4.08 0.97 15.37
N ASP A 21 5.03 1.89 15.24
CA ASP A 21 4.78 3.33 15.42
C ASP A 21 3.81 3.89 14.36
N LEU A 22 3.88 3.34 13.14
CA LEU A 22 3.06 3.71 11.98
C LEU A 22 2.60 2.44 11.26
N ILE A 23 1.34 2.41 10.83
CA ILE A 23 0.82 1.36 9.93
C ILE A 23 0.53 1.97 8.56
N VAL A 24 0.88 1.23 7.51
CA VAL A 24 0.56 1.60 6.13
C VAL A 24 -0.18 0.49 5.40
N VAL A 25 -1.11 0.85 4.53
CA VAL A 25 -1.82 -0.08 3.64
C VAL A 25 -1.68 0.37 2.19
N THR A 26 -1.12 -0.47 1.34
CA THR A 26 -0.74 -0.10 -0.04
C THR A 26 -1.86 -0.34 -1.07
N GLY A 27 -3.13 -0.37 -0.66
CA GLY A 27 -4.29 -0.52 -1.56
C GLY A 27 -4.82 -1.95 -1.69
N ASP A 28 -5.84 -2.12 -2.54
CA ASP A 28 -6.58 -3.37 -2.77
C ASP A 28 -7.12 -3.99 -1.48
N PHE A 29 -8.01 -3.25 -0.82
CA PHE A 29 -8.55 -3.65 0.47
C PHE A 29 -9.42 -4.89 0.36
N ILE A 30 -10.34 -4.90 -0.62
CA ILE A 30 -11.23 -6.02 -0.94
C ILE A 30 -12.02 -5.76 -2.22
N ASP A 31 -12.36 -6.83 -2.97
CA ASP A 31 -13.23 -6.73 -4.15
C ASP A 31 -14.72 -6.55 -3.80
N GLY A 32 -15.38 -5.67 -4.54
CA GLY A 32 -16.81 -5.37 -4.46
C GLY A 32 -17.11 -3.97 -3.92
N SER A 33 -18.36 -3.54 -4.01
CA SER A 33 -18.77 -2.23 -3.47
C SER A 33 -18.69 -2.20 -1.95
N VAL A 34 -18.63 -0.98 -1.39
CA VAL A 34 -18.68 -0.74 0.06
C VAL A 34 -19.87 -1.46 0.70
N ASP A 35 -21.07 -1.39 0.11
CA ASP A 35 -22.26 -2.03 0.66
C ASP A 35 -22.13 -3.56 0.77
N MET A 36 -21.45 -4.20 -0.19
CA MET A 36 -21.21 -5.63 -0.16
C MET A 36 -20.17 -6.05 0.88
N ARG A 37 -19.26 -5.14 1.24
CA ARG A 37 -18.03 -5.44 1.98
C ARG A 37 -17.90 -4.74 3.33
N ARG A 38 -18.80 -3.80 3.66
CA ARG A 38 -18.78 -3.00 4.90
C ARG A 38 -18.53 -3.83 6.15
N THR A 39 -19.27 -4.93 6.31
CA THR A 39 -19.11 -5.83 7.47
C THR A 39 -17.81 -6.63 7.44
N ASP A 40 -17.33 -6.97 6.23
CA ASP A 40 -16.11 -7.76 6.04
C ASP A 40 -14.87 -6.93 6.44
N ILE A 41 -14.88 -5.61 6.19
CA ILE A 41 -13.75 -4.70 6.48
C ILE A 41 -13.90 -3.88 7.77
N ALA A 42 -15.08 -3.84 8.40
CA ALA A 42 -15.32 -3.05 9.61
C ALA A 42 -14.25 -3.23 10.70
N PRO A 43 -13.68 -4.43 10.93
CA PRO A 43 -12.61 -4.61 11.92
C PRO A 43 -11.37 -3.75 11.69
N LEU A 44 -11.10 -3.30 10.46
CA LEU A 44 -9.96 -2.43 10.14
C LEU A 44 -9.96 -1.12 10.93
N GLN A 45 -11.11 -0.67 11.44
CA GLN A 45 -11.20 0.46 12.38
C GLN A 45 -10.38 0.24 13.66
N GLY A 46 -10.10 -1.02 14.01
CA GLY A 46 -9.29 -1.38 15.16
C GLY A 46 -7.78 -1.29 14.93
N LEU A 47 -7.29 -0.94 13.74
CA LEU A 47 -5.86 -0.71 13.51
C LEU A 47 -5.39 0.48 14.34
N GLN A 48 -4.32 0.28 15.11
CA GLN A 48 -3.81 1.29 16.03
C GLN A 48 -2.30 1.41 15.91
N ALA A 49 -1.84 2.64 15.69
CA ALA A 49 -0.44 3.01 15.69
C ALA A 49 -0.31 4.47 16.17
N PRO A 50 0.69 4.81 17.01
CA PRO A 50 0.88 6.16 17.54
C PRO A 50 0.92 7.28 16.48
N ASP A 51 1.55 7.03 15.35
CA ASP A 51 1.69 7.99 14.24
C ASP A 51 0.56 7.89 13.20
N GLY A 52 -0.37 6.96 13.41
CA GLY A 52 -1.56 6.78 12.59
C GLY A 52 -1.48 5.62 11.60
N VAL A 53 -2.57 5.48 10.85
CA VAL A 53 -2.75 4.45 9.82
C VAL A 53 -2.92 5.16 8.48
N PHE A 54 -1.94 5.04 7.59
CA PHE A 54 -1.94 5.70 6.28
C PHE A 54 -2.21 4.69 5.17
N ALA A 55 -2.86 5.12 4.11
CA ALA A 55 -3.16 4.22 3.00
C ALA A 55 -3.20 4.92 1.65
N VAL A 56 -3.04 4.13 0.59
CA VAL A 56 -3.25 4.56 -0.80
C VAL A 56 -4.29 3.65 -1.45
N PRO A 57 -5.03 4.13 -2.47
CA PRO A 57 -5.91 3.27 -3.24
C PRO A 57 -5.10 2.32 -4.14
N GLY A 58 -5.54 1.09 -4.23
CA GLY A 58 -5.15 0.16 -5.29
C GLY A 58 -6.06 0.28 -6.50
N ASN A 59 -5.87 -0.57 -7.50
CA ASN A 59 -6.71 -0.56 -8.70
C ASN A 59 -8.15 -0.99 -8.39
N HIS A 60 -8.35 -1.85 -7.39
CA HIS A 60 -9.67 -2.38 -7.06
C HIS A 60 -10.62 -1.33 -6.48
N GLU A 61 -10.11 -0.33 -5.75
CA GLU A 61 -10.94 0.77 -5.28
C GLU A 61 -11.52 1.59 -6.45
N TYR A 62 -10.78 1.74 -7.56
CA TYR A 62 -11.31 2.39 -8.77
C TYR A 62 -12.36 1.55 -9.50
N PHE A 63 -12.22 0.21 -9.47
CA PHE A 63 -13.16 -0.69 -10.14
C PHE A 63 -14.53 -0.78 -9.44
N PHE A 64 -14.60 -0.44 -8.15
CA PHE A 64 -15.79 -0.67 -7.30
C PHE A 64 -16.33 0.59 -6.61
N ASP A 65 -16.24 1.75 -7.29
CA ASP A 65 -16.60 3.08 -6.78
C ASP A 65 -15.53 3.67 -5.84
N TYR A 66 -14.60 4.41 -6.46
CA TYR A 66 -13.50 5.05 -5.77
C TYR A 66 -13.97 6.01 -4.67
N ALA A 67 -14.95 6.86 -4.96
CA ALA A 67 -15.34 7.93 -4.03
C ALA A 67 -15.93 7.34 -2.74
N ASP A 68 -16.76 6.31 -2.87
CA ASP A 68 -17.34 5.62 -1.73
C ASP A 68 -16.30 4.84 -0.93
N TRP A 69 -15.37 4.16 -1.59
CA TRP A 69 -14.28 3.45 -0.92
C TRP A 69 -13.36 4.39 -0.15
N MET A 70 -12.91 5.49 -0.76
CA MET A 70 -12.02 6.45 -0.11
C MET A 70 -12.69 7.08 1.12
N ARG A 71 -13.96 7.48 1.00
CA ARG A 71 -14.74 7.98 2.14
C ARG A 71 -14.87 6.94 3.24
N HIS A 72 -15.23 5.71 2.89
CA HIS A 72 -15.43 4.66 3.88
C HIS A 72 -14.13 4.28 4.61
N LEU A 73 -13.01 4.19 3.92
CA LEU A 73 -11.70 3.92 4.53
C LEU A 73 -11.26 5.05 5.47
N SER A 74 -11.56 6.30 5.12
CA SER A 74 -11.38 7.43 6.04
C SER A 74 -12.29 7.37 7.25
N ASP A 75 -13.55 6.95 7.10
CA ASP A 75 -14.47 6.73 8.24
C ASP A 75 -13.97 5.61 9.18
N LEU A 76 -13.18 4.66 8.67
CA LEU A 76 -12.49 3.63 9.47
C LEU A 76 -11.21 4.16 10.14
N GLY A 77 -10.89 5.44 10.02
CA GLY A 77 -9.75 6.08 10.68
C GLY A 77 -8.44 6.08 9.89
N MET A 78 -8.47 5.70 8.61
CA MET A 78 -7.27 5.73 7.76
C MET A 78 -7.10 7.10 7.10
N ARG A 79 -5.88 7.64 7.16
CA ARG A 79 -5.53 8.80 6.35
C ARG A 79 -5.16 8.35 4.94
N MET A 80 -6.05 8.64 3.99
CA MET A 80 -5.80 8.32 2.59
C MET A 80 -4.85 9.34 1.95
N LEU A 81 -3.76 8.86 1.36
CA LEU A 81 -2.70 9.64 0.73
C LEU A 81 -2.79 9.55 -0.80
N ALA A 82 -3.76 10.24 -1.40
CA ALA A 82 -3.89 10.33 -2.86
C ALA A 82 -3.13 11.54 -3.41
N ASN A 83 -1.94 11.31 -3.97
CA ASN A 83 -1.02 12.35 -4.46
C ASN A 83 -0.75 13.43 -3.39
N THR A 84 -0.51 12.98 -2.16
CA THR A 84 -0.27 13.84 -0.99
C THR A 84 0.64 13.12 0.00
N HIS A 85 1.00 13.78 1.09
CA HIS A 85 1.88 13.22 2.10
C HIS A 85 1.40 13.53 3.53
N ALA A 86 2.05 12.85 4.47
CA ALA A 86 2.06 13.16 5.88
C ALA A 86 3.51 13.28 6.35
N VAL A 87 3.76 14.16 7.31
CA VAL A 87 5.08 14.29 7.94
C VAL A 87 4.99 13.73 9.35
N VAL A 88 5.73 12.66 9.61
CA VAL A 88 5.95 12.15 10.97
C VAL A 88 7.15 12.89 11.55
N THR A 89 6.96 13.53 12.70
CA THR A 89 8.01 14.31 13.37
C THR A 89 8.37 13.67 14.70
N ARG A 90 9.67 13.48 14.93
CA ARG A 90 10.26 13.02 16.20
C ARG A 90 11.35 14.03 16.55
N ASP A 91 11.15 14.78 17.63
CA ASP A 91 11.99 15.91 18.01
C ASP A 91 12.19 16.90 16.83
N ALA A 92 13.42 17.07 16.36
CA ALA A 92 13.76 17.91 15.21
C ALA A 92 13.94 17.12 13.90
N THR A 93 13.58 15.83 13.89
CA THR A 93 13.71 14.96 12.71
C THR A 93 12.35 14.73 12.05
N HIS A 94 12.37 14.70 10.72
CA HIS A 94 11.17 14.52 9.91
C HIS A 94 11.31 13.28 9.04
N LEU A 95 10.22 12.51 8.93
CA LEU A 95 10.03 11.45 7.96
C LEU A 95 8.80 11.79 7.13
N VAL A 96 8.95 11.81 5.81
CA VAL A 96 7.81 12.01 4.90
C VAL A 96 7.25 10.65 4.52
N VAL A 97 5.95 10.48 4.71
CA VAL A 97 5.19 9.36 4.13
C VAL A 97 4.32 9.92 3.02
N ALA A 98 4.74 9.71 1.79
CA ALA A 98 4.04 10.17 0.59
C ALA A 98 3.21 9.02 0.01
N GLY A 99 2.09 9.35 -0.62
CA GLY A 99 1.28 8.38 -1.35
C GLY A 99 0.85 8.94 -2.70
N VAL A 100 0.80 8.07 -3.70
CA VAL A 100 0.29 8.38 -5.04
C VAL A 100 -0.94 7.53 -5.36
N THR A 101 -1.78 8.01 -6.26
CA THR A 101 -2.93 7.26 -6.79
C THR A 101 -2.48 6.13 -7.73
N ASP A 102 -3.25 5.05 -7.81
CA ASP A 102 -3.02 3.96 -8.78
C ASP A 102 -3.06 4.41 -10.26
N LEU A 103 -2.35 3.70 -11.13
CA LEU A 103 -2.37 3.92 -12.58
C LEU A 103 -3.78 3.81 -13.20
N SER A 104 -4.67 3.01 -12.60
CA SER A 104 -6.06 2.83 -13.04
C SER A 104 -6.90 4.09 -12.85
N ALA A 105 -6.47 5.05 -12.03
CA ALA A 105 -7.19 6.29 -11.76
C ALA A 105 -7.56 7.05 -13.04
N LEU A 106 -6.62 7.17 -13.98
CA LEU A 106 -6.82 7.86 -15.26
C LEU A 106 -7.95 7.23 -16.09
N GLY A 107 -8.00 5.89 -16.12
CA GLY A 107 -9.03 5.14 -16.84
C GLY A 107 -10.43 5.29 -16.22
N HIS A 108 -10.52 5.78 -14.98
CA HIS A 108 -11.76 5.97 -14.23
C HIS A 108 -12.08 7.46 -13.99
N GLY A 109 -11.43 8.37 -14.71
CA GLY A 109 -11.73 9.82 -14.63
C GLY A 109 -11.13 10.53 -13.41
N HIS A 110 -10.14 9.93 -12.75
CA HIS A 110 -9.42 10.50 -11.63
C HIS A 110 -7.98 10.89 -12.03
N ALA A 111 -7.31 11.71 -11.21
CA ALA A 111 -5.91 12.05 -11.42
C ALA A 111 -5.03 10.79 -11.29
N GLY A 112 -4.12 10.58 -12.24
CA GLY A 112 -3.11 9.52 -12.17
C GLY A 112 -2.04 9.79 -11.10
N PRO A 113 -1.11 8.83 -10.89
CA PRO A 113 -0.02 9.01 -9.94
C PRO A 113 0.76 10.28 -10.26
N ASP A 114 0.85 11.17 -9.28
CA ASP A 114 1.56 12.44 -9.38
C ASP A 114 2.49 12.58 -8.17
N LEU A 115 3.76 12.25 -8.40
CA LEU A 115 4.78 12.32 -7.37
C LEU A 115 5.17 13.77 -7.05
N ASP A 116 5.06 14.70 -8.00
CA ASP A 116 5.37 16.11 -7.76
C ASP A 116 4.35 16.70 -6.80
N ALA A 117 3.06 16.44 -7.03
CA ALA A 117 1.99 16.82 -6.12
C ALA A 117 2.14 16.14 -4.74
N ALA A 118 2.51 14.85 -4.71
CA ALA A 118 2.69 14.14 -3.45
C ALA A 118 3.83 14.73 -2.59
N LEU A 119 4.87 15.26 -3.22
CA LEU A 119 6.06 15.81 -2.54
C LEU A 119 6.02 17.34 -2.36
N ASP A 120 5.02 18.02 -2.90
CA ASP A 120 4.89 19.47 -2.78
C ASP A 120 4.82 19.89 -1.30
N GLY A 121 5.62 20.90 -0.93
CA GLY A 121 5.69 21.40 0.45
C GLY A 121 6.37 20.47 1.47
N THR A 122 6.98 19.35 1.06
CA THR A 122 7.70 18.47 2.01
C THR A 122 8.93 19.15 2.62
N PRO A 123 9.29 18.84 3.90
CA PRO A 123 10.49 19.39 4.53
C PRO A 123 11.76 19.02 3.74
N PRO A 124 12.60 20.00 3.36
CA PRO A 124 13.81 19.72 2.59
C PRO A 124 14.74 18.73 3.30
N GLY A 125 15.24 17.74 2.56
CA GLY A 125 16.19 16.75 3.08
C GLY A 125 15.59 15.66 3.98
N ALA A 126 14.28 15.70 4.26
CA ALA A 126 13.62 14.60 4.96
C ALA A 126 13.58 13.33 4.08
N PRO A 127 13.93 12.15 4.61
CA PRO A 127 13.77 10.90 3.87
C PRO A 127 12.29 10.65 3.55
N VAL A 128 12.03 10.10 2.37
CA VAL A 128 10.67 9.79 1.89
C VAL A 128 10.43 8.28 1.85
N VAL A 129 9.36 7.86 2.51
CA VAL A 129 8.70 6.57 2.29
C VAL A 129 7.52 6.80 1.34
N LEU A 130 7.60 6.24 0.14
CA LEU A 130 6.55 6.31 -0.87
C LEU A 130 5.65 5.08 -0.80
N LEU A 131 4.34 5.32 -0.70
CA LEU A 131 3.30 4.33 -0.90
C LEU A 131 2.81 4.43 -2.34
N ASP A 132 3.07 3.40 -3.12
CA ASP A 132 2.62 3.27 -4.51
C ASP A 132 2.12 1.85 -4.70
N HIS A 133 0.82 1.69 -4.98
CA HIS A 133 0.21 0.36 -5.08
C HIS A 133 0.95 -0.54 -6.08
N GLN A 134 1.34 0.01 -7.24
CA GLN A 134 2.01 -0.75 -8.30
C GLN A 134 3.53 -0.51 -8.28
N PRO A 135 4.37 -1.57 -8.30
CA PRO A 135 5.81 -1.37 -8.33
C PRO A 135 6.36 -0.94 -9.71
N ARG A 136 5.48 -0.85 -10.72
CA ARG A 136 5.87 -0.66 -12.12
C ARG A 136 6.71 0.60 -12.35
N ASN A 137 6.43 1.68 -11.62
CA ASN A 137 7.11 2.97 -11.75
C ASN A 137 8.36 3.12 -10.87
N ALA A 138 8.76 2.09 -10.12
CA ALA A 138 9.80 2.16 -9.10
C ALA A 138 11.18 2.64 -9.61
N ARG A 139 11.49 2.45 -10.89
CA ARG A 139 12.74 2.98 -11.48
C ARG A 139 12.69 4.50 -11.61
N SER A 140 11.56 5.06 -12.01
CA SER A 140 11.39 6.52 -12.12
C SER A 140 11.34 7.18 -10.75
N THR A 141 10.72 6.55 -9.75
CA THR A 141 10.65 7.09 -8.38
C THR A 141 12.02 7.03 -7.69
N ALA A 142 12.85 6.02 -7.99
CA ALA A 142 14.23 5.97 -7.50
C ALA A 142 15.07 7.16 -7.98
N GLU A 143 14.88 7.62 -9.22
CA GLU A 143 15.57 8.80 -9.77
C GLU A 143 15.17 10.11 -9.07
N ARG A 144 14.11 10.08 -8.25
CA ARG A 144 13.55 11.24 -7.52
C ARG A 144 14.03 11.33 -6.07
N GLY A 145 14.97 10.47 -5.66
CA GLY A 145 15.56 10.50 -4.32
C GLY A 145 14.68 9.90 -3.22
N ILE A 146 13.70 9.07 -3.60
CA ILE A 146 12.89 8.29 -2.65
C ILE A 146 13.80 7.29 -1.93
N ALA A 147 13.69 7.19 -0.60
CA ALA A 147 14.51 6.29 0.19
C ALA A 147 13.93 4.87 0.22
N LEU A 148 12.60 4.77 0.38
CA LEU A 148 11.87 3.51 0.45
C LEU A 148 10.56 3.64 -0.34
N GLN A 149 10.28 2.68 -1.23
CA GLN A 149 8.97 2.51 -1.83
C GLN A 149 8.33 1.20 -1.33
N LEU A 150 7.09 1.28 -0.88
CA LEU A 150 6.28 0.14 -0.47
C LEU A 150 5.14 -0.04 -1.48
N SER A 151 5.09 -1.23 -2.07
CA SER A 151 4.12 -1.60 -3.11
C SER A 151 3.43 -2.93 -2.83
N GLY A 152 2.30 -3.16 -3.50
CA GLY A 152 1.51 -4.39 -3.44
C GLY A 152 1.22 -4.92 -4.85
N HIS A 153 -0.07 -5.10 -5.16
CA HIS A 153 -0.62 -5.40 -6.49
C HIS A 153 -0.31 -6.80 -7.07
N THR A 154 0.91 -7.29 -6.91
CA THR A 154 1.40 -8.48 -7.62
C THR A 154 0.97 -9.80 -6.99
N HIS A 155 0.52 -9.77 -5.73
CA HIS A 155 0.19 -10.95 -4.92
C HIS A 155 1.30 -12.04 -4.94
N GLY A 156 2.56 -11.61 -5.05
CA GLY A 156 3.73 -12.49 -5.14
C GLY A 156 3.84 -13.30 -6.44
N GLY A 157 3.02 -12.98 -7.45
CA GLY A 157 2.91 -13.77 -8.68
C GLY A 157 2.05 -15.03 -8.53
N MET A 158 1.37 -15.20 -7.39
CA MET A 158 0.47 -16.29 -7.01
C MET A 158 1.11 -17.69 -6.97
N ILE A 159 1.64 -18.19 -8.09
CA ILE A 159 2.25 -19.52 -8.21
C ILE A 159 3.55 -19.47 -9.03
N PRO A 160 4.46 -20.45 -8.89
CA PRO A 160 5.68 -20.50 -9.70
C PRO A 160 5.36 -20.58 -11.19
N GLY A 161 6.04 -19.78 -12.01
CA GLY A 161 5.83 -19.71 -13.46
C GLY A 161 4.88 -18.60 -13.87
N LEU A 162 3.76 -18.41 -13.14
CA LEU A 162 2.87 -17.27 -13.35
C LEU A 162 3.54 -15.95 -12.92
N ASP A 163 4.39 -16.01 -11.90
CA ASP A 163 5.23 -14.89 -11.47
C ASP A 163 6.06 -14.27 -12.60
N ARG A 164 6.50 -15.05 -13.60
CA ARG A 164 7.21 -14.53 -14.78
C ARG A 164 6.33 -13.65 -15.68
N LEU A 165 5.03 -13.96 -15.78
CA LEU A 165 4.08 -13.15 -16.55
C LEU A 165 3.75 -11.87 -15.78
N VAL A 166 3.52 -12.00 -14.47
CA VAL A 166 3.29 -10.85 -13.57
C VAL A 166 4.49 -9.90 -13.60
N ALA A 167 5.71 -10.43 -13.59
CA ALA A 167 6.93 -9.65 -13.72
C ALA A 167 6.95 -8.80 -15.00
N ARG A 168 6.51 -9.34 -16.15
CA ARG A 168 6.48 -8.60 -17.42
C ARG A 168 5.54 -7.39 -17.36
N GLY A 169 4.39 -7.52 -16.69
CA GLY A 169 3.46 -6.41 -16.47
C GLY A 169 3.96 -5.37 -15.46
N ASN A 170 4.88 -5.76 -14.58
CA ASN A 170 5.35 -4.96 -13.45
C ASN A 170 6.84 -4.59 -13.58
N ASN A 171 7.37 -4.50 -14.81
CA ASN A 171 8.76 -4.11 -15.09
C ASN A 171 9.84 -4.94 -14.37
N GLY A 172 9.54 -6.21 -14.12
CA GLY A 172 10.41 -7.18 -13.45
C GLY A 172 10.18 -7.33 -11.95
N PHE A 173 9.35 -6.47 -11.33
CA PHE A 173 9.10 -6.48 -9.89
C PHE A 173 7.89 -7.36 -9.55
N VAL A 174 8.04 -8.24 -8.56
CA VAL A 174 7.00 -9.20 -8.18
C VAL A 174 6.88 -9.38 -6.69
N SER A 175 7.97 -9.58 -5.95
CA SER A 175 7.87 -9.97 -4.54
C SER A 175 9.18 -9.67 -3.81
N GLY A 176 9.06 -9.14 -2.58
CA GLY A 176 10.18 -8.90 -1.70
C GLY A 176 10.97 -7.63 -2.01
N ARG A 177 12.22 -7.62 -1.54
CA ARG A 177 13.12 -6.46 -1.60
C ARG A 177 13.84 -6.36 -2.94
N TYR A 178 13.91 -5.14 -3.47
CA TYR A 178 14.75 -4.76 -4.60
C TYR A 178 15.54 -3.50 -4.24
N ASP A 179 16.78 -3.41 -4.72
CA ASP A 179 17.62 -2.22 -4.61
C ASP A 179 17.69 -1.53 -5.98
N ILE A 180 17.27 -0.27 -6.05
CA ILE A 180 17.12 0.48 -7.30
C ILE A 180 17.74 1.86 -7.10
N GLY A 181 18.96 2.08 -7.61
CA GLY A 181 19.57 3.41 -7.58
C GLY A 181 19.73 4.02 -6.17
N GLY A 182 19.88 3.20 -5.14
CA GLY A 182 19.93 3.65 -3.73
C GLY A 182 18.58 3.65 -3.01
N MET A 183 17.46 3.59 -3.75
CA MET A 183 16.13 3.35 -3.18
C MET A 183 15.94 1.87 -2.86
N THR A 184 15.34 1.57 -1.71
CA THR A 184 14.78 0.24 -1.44
C THR A 184 13.35 0.19 -1.96
N LEU A 185 13.02 -0.72 -2.87
CA LEU A 185 11.64 -1.12 -3.17
C LEU A 185 11.32 -2.39 -2.38
N TYR A 186 10.13 -2.44 -1.78
CA TYR A 186 9.57 -3.68 -1.25
C TYR A 186 8.19 -3.94 -1.83
N VAL A 187 8.03 -5.07 -2.51
CA VAL A 187 6.75 -5.51 -3.10
C VAL A 187 6.15 -6.57 -2.20
N SER A 188 5.09 -6.20 -1.48
CA SER A 188 4.45 -7.11 -0.57
C SER A 188 3.62 -8.16 -1.31
N ASN A 189 3.64 -9.39 -0.80
CA ASN A 189 2.68 -10.41 -1.23
C ASN A 189 1.26 -10.11 -0.73
N GLY A 190 1.09 -9.21 0.23
CA GLY A 190 -0.21 -8.89 0.84
C GLY A 190 -0.68 -9.95 1.84
N THR A 191 -1.68 -9.57 2.65
CA THR A 191 -2.17 -10.37 3.79
C THR A 191 -3.11 -11.50 3.37
N GLY A 192 -3.85 -11.31 2.28
CA GLY A 192 -4.89 -12.22 1.80
C GLY A 192 -4.62 -12.78 0.41
N LEU A 193 -5.59 -13.52 -0.11
CA LEU A 193 -5.63 -13.93 -1.51
C LEU A 193 -6.24 -12.82 -2.37
N TRP A 194 -6.28 -13.03 -3.68
CA TRP A 194 -7.09 -12.22 -4.58
C TRP A 194 -8.26 -13.09 -5.09
N PRO A 195 -9.52 -12.64 -5.07
CA PRO A 195 -10.65 -13.44 -5.55
C PRO A 195 -10.51 -13.88 -7.01
N GLY A 196 -9.87 -13.06 -7.86
CA GLY A 196 -9.57 -13.42 -9.25
C GLY A 196 -8.60 -14.60 -9.39
N PHE A 197 -7.81 -14.89 -8.35
CA PHE A 197 -6.92 -16.07 -8.29
C PHE A 197 -6.75 -16.56 -6.84
N ALA A 198 -7.72 -17.36 -6.39
CA ALA A 198 -7.85 -17.80 -5.00
C ALA A 198 -6.87 -18.92 -4.57
N LEU A 199 -5.64 -18.91 -5.08
CA LEU A 199 -4.60 -19.88 -4.77
C LEU A 199 -3.22 -19.22 -4.72
N ARG A 200 -2.41 -19.61 -3.73
CA ARG A 200 -0.97 -19.29 -3.70
C ARG A 200 -0.15 -20.55 -3.43
N LEU A 201 0.95 -20.71 -4.16
CA LEU A 201 1.90 -21.82 -3.95
C LEU A 201 3.31 -21.24 -3.83
N GLY A 202 3.96 -21.48 -2.69
CA GLY A 202 5.32 -20.96 -2.43
C GLY A 202 5.42 -19.43 -2.33
N LYS A 203 4.30 -18.73 -2.22
CA LYS A 203 4.20 -17.27 -2.08
C LYS A 203 3.34 -16.94 -0.84
N PRO A 204 3.91 -17.01 0.38
CA PRO A 204 3.13 -16.82 1.60
C PRO A 204 2.59 -15.40 1.69
N SER A 205 1.40 -15.27 2.28
CA SER A 205 0.89 -13.97 2.72
C SER A 205 1.74 -13.42 3.86
N GLU A 206 1.77 -12.10 4.01
CA GLU A 206 2.62 -11.43 4.98
C GLU A 206 1.99 -10.17 5.57
N ILE A 207 2.43 -9.84 6.78
CA ILE A 207 2.35 -8.51 7.39
C ILE A 207 3.81 -8.14 7.66
N THR A 208 4.34 -7.19 6.91
CA THR A 208 5.77 -6.88 6.94
C THR A 208 6.06 -5.72 7.88
N ARG A 209 6.93 -5.95 8.87
CA ARG A 209 7.41 -4.90 9.78
C ARG A 209 8.77 -4.39 9.33
N PHE A 210 8.87 -3.07 9.19
CA PHE A 210 10.12 -2.38 8.88
C PHE A 210 10.64 -1.65 10.12
N SER A 211 11.95 -1.61 10.28
CA SER A 211 12.61 -0.75 11.27
C SER A 211 13.47 0.26 10.52
N LEU A 212 13.03 1.52 10.53
CA LEU A 212 13.78 2.63 9.94
C LEU A 212 14.80 3.12 10.95
N ARG A 213 16.01 3.44 10.49
CA ARG A 213 17.10 3.96 11.32
C ARG A 213 17.70 5.17 10.62
N SER A 214 18.00 6.21 11.38
CA SER A 214 18.88 7.27 10.89
C SER A 214 20.27 6.66 10.66
N GLY A 215 20.87 7.00 9.52
CA GLY A 215 22.28 6.70 9.25
C GLY A 215 23.21 7.48 10.15
#